data_AF-A0A7T7CEU6-F1
#
_entry.id   AF-A0A7T7CEU6-F1
#
_cell.length_a   1.000
_cell.length_b   1.000
_cell.length_c   1.000
_cell.angle_alpha   90.00
_cell.angle_beta   90.00
_cell.angle_gamma   90.00
#
_symmetry.space_group_name_H-M   'P 1'
#
loop_
_entity.id
_entity.type
_entity.pdbx_description
1 polymer ?
#
loop_
_entity_poly.entity_id
_entity_poly.type
_entity_poly.pdbx_seq_one_letter_code
_entity_poly.pdbx_strand_id
1 'polypeptide(L)'
;MLKKNDWALFKQWTRHHEETKKQIKELSRPGALTAGINWCRANMAPETLPSLPLKAPDIKVLTLGIWSDNDVFLTEEQMQSSAEHVTGSWRYERVENASHWLQLDQPETINELLIDFFDNREAEGK
;
A
#
# COMPACT_ATOMS: atom_id res chain seq x y z
N MET A 1 13.66 -6.88 16.63
CA MET A 1 12.28 -7.45 16.66
C MET A 1 12.04 -8.30 15.42
N LEU A 2 12.08 -7.73 14.20
CA LEU A 2 11.82 -8.47 12.96
C LEU A 2 12.74 -9.67 12.69
N LYS A 3 14.03 -9.60 13.02
CA LYS A 3 14.98 -10.73 12.86
C LYS A 3 14.91 -11.78 13.97
N LYS A 4 14.20 -11.51 15.07
CA LYS A 4 14.15 -12.45 16.21
C LYS A 4 13.42 -13.73 15.79
N ASN A 5 13.76 -14.85 16.42
CA ASN A 5 13.13 -16.16 16.19
C ASN A 5 13.08 -16.53 14.70
N ASP A 6 14.22 -16.42 14.01
CA ASP A 6 14.33 -16.69 12.57
C ASP A 6 13.27 -15.99 11.72
N TRP A 7 13.18 -14.67 11.87
CA TRP A 7 12.25 -13.83 11.09
C TRP A 7 10.76 -14.17 11.27
N ALA A 8 10.36 -14.83 12.37
CA ALA A 8 8.99 -15.31 12.57
C ALA A 8 7.92 -14.23 12.35
N LEU A 9 8.11 -13.02 12.90
CA LEU A 9 7.17 -11.92 12.72
C LEU A 9 7.10 -11.46 11.26
N PHE A 10 8.24 -11.39 10.57
CA PHE A 10 8.27 -11.01 9.16
C PHE A 10 7.57 -12.05 8.29
N LYS A 11 7.81 -13.34 8.53
CA LYS A 11 7.12 -14.44 7.84
C LYS A 11 5.61 -14.41 8.07
N GLN A 12 5.18 -14.07 9.29
CA GLN A 12 3.75 -13.90 9.59
C GLN A 12 3.17 -12.70 8.84
N TRP A 13 3.88 -11.56 8.83
CA TRP A 13 3.46 -10.39 8.05
C TRP A 13 3.32 -10.76 6.59
N THR A 14 4.35 -11.30 5.94
CA THR A 14 4.29 -11.69 4.53
C THR A 14 3.42 -12.93 4.26
N ARG A 15 2.60 -13.36 5.24
CA ARG A 15 1.67 -14.50 5.14
C ARG A 15 2.33 -15.78 4.64
N HIS A 16 3.59 -15.97 4.99
CA HIS A 16 4.41 -17.10 4.54
C HIS A 16 4.50 -17.25 3.01
N HIS A 17 4.33 -16.16 2.25
CA HIS A 17 4.41 -16.16 0.80
C HIS A 17 5.73 -16.77 0.30
N GLU A 18 5.73 -17.44 -0.85
CA GLU A 18 6.88 -18.20 -1.35
C GLU A 18 8.15 -17.34 -1.51
N GLU A 19 7.98 -16.09 -1.93
CA GLU A 19 9.05 -15.09 -2.07
C GLU A 19 9.66 -14.63 -0.73
N THR A 20 9.09 -15.00 0.43
CA THR A 20 9.57 -14.56 1.75
C THR A 20 11.05 -14.89 1.97
N LYS A 21 11.52 -16.05 1.47
CA LYS A 21 12.94 -16.43 1.57
C LYS A 21 13.85 -15.47 0.83
N LYS A 22 13.45 -15.04 -0.36
CA LYS A 22 14.20 -14.08 -1.18
C LYS A 22 14.18 -12.70 -0.52
N GLN A 23 13.03 -12.26 0.00
CA GLN A 23 12.91 -11.00 0.73
C GLN A 23 13.80 -10.99 1.98
N ILE A 24 13.84 -12.08 2.76
CA ILE A 24 14.75 -12.21 3.92
C ILE A 24 16.21 -12.13 3.47
N LYS A 25 16.58 -12.77 2.35
CA LYS A 25 17.95 -12.69 1.81
C LYS A 25 18.33 -11.25 1.48
N GLU A 26 17.47 -10.51 0.79
CA GLU A 26 17.72 -9.10 0.45
C GLU A 26 17.76 -8.20 1.70
N LEU A 27 16.82 -8.37 2.64
CA LEU A 27 16.78 -7.61 3.89
C LEU A 27 17.95 -7.95 4.83
N SER A 28 18.59 -9.11 4.67
CA SER A 28 19.76 -9.52 5.44
C SER A 28 21.06 -8.86 4.98
N ARG A 29 21.08 -8.22 3.80
CA ARG A 29 22.24 -7.45 3.35
C ARG A 29 22.57 -6.33 4.36
N PRO A 30 23.85 -6.03 4.61
CA PRO A 30 24.22 -4.99 5.57
C PRO A 30 23.49 -3.67 5.30
N GLY A 31 22.79 -3.17 6.33
CA GLY A 31 22.04 -1.91 6.26
C GLY A 31 20.64 -1.97 5.63
N ALA A 32 20.29 -3.01 4.86
CA ALA A 32 19.04 -3.05 4.09
C ALA A 32 17.78 -3.02 4.97
N LEU A 33 17.70 -3.91 5.98
CA LEU A 33 16.58 -3.88 6.93
C LEU A 33 16.50 -2.56 7.71
N THR A 34 17.65 -2.01 8.11
CA THR A 34 17.70 -0.72 8.82
C THR A 34 17.16 0.40 7.94
N ALA A 35 17.54 0.45 6.67
CA ALA A 35 17.02 1.42 5.72
C ALA A 35 15.49 1.32 5.56
N GLY A 36 14.96 0.10 5.42
CA GLY A 36 13.50 -0.11 5.34
C GLY A 36 12.75 0.37 6.59
N ILE A 37 13.24 0.05 7.79
CA ILE A 37 12.61 0.49 9.05
C ILE A 37 12.76 2.01 9.26
N ASN A 38 13.85 2.60 8.77
CA ASN A 38 14.07 4.04 8.93
C ASN A 38 13.00 4.89 8.23
N TRP A 39 12.33 4.37 7.20
CA TRP A 39 11.17 5.05 6.60
C TRP A 39 10.03 5.25 7.60
N CYS A 40 9.64 4.20 8.33
CA CYS A 40 8.63 4.29 9.39
C CYS A 40 9.10 5.21 10.52
N ARG A 41 10.37 5.12 10.94
CA ARG A 41 10.92 5.99 12.00
C ARG A 41 10.92 7.46 11.65
N ALA A 42 11.14 7.80 10.37
CA ALA A 42 11.21 9.19 9.94
C ALA A 42 9.82 9.82 9.71
N ASN A 43 8.79 9.02 9.45
CA ASN A 43 7.48 9.53 9.02
C ASN A 43 6.32 9.17 9.97
N MET A 44 6.49 8.19 10.85
CA MET A 44 5.44 7.67 11.74
C MET A 44 5.83 7.69 13.23
N ALA A 45 7.02 8.18 13.59
CA ALA A 45 7.36 8.36 14.99
C ALA A 45 6.52 9.51 15.58
N PRO A 46 6.08 9.44 16.85
CA PRO A 46 5.30 10.51 17.47
C PRO A 46 5.95 11.90 17.34
N GLU A 47 7.29 11.95 17.36
CA GLU A 47 8.05 13.20 17.24
C GLU A 47 8.11 13.73 15.79
N THR A 48 7.92 12.87 14.79
CA THR A 48 8.01 13.19 13.36
C THR A 48 6.67 13.10 12.64
N LEU A 49 5.62 12.66 13.33
CA LEU A 49 4.26 12.66 12.82
C LEU A 49 3.93 14.11 12.46
N PRO A 50 3.74 14.42 11.17
CA PRO A 50 3.45 15.78 10.77
C PRO A 50 2.19 16.25 11.48
N SER A 51 2.23 17.47 12.02
CA SER A 51 1.04 18.10 12.57
C SER A 51 -0.04 18.10 11.50
N LEU A 52 -1.15 17.41 11.74
CA LEU A 52 -2.29 17.43 10.84
C LEU A 52 -2.91 18.84 10.85
N PRO A 53 -3.30 19.39 9.69
CA PRO A 53 -3.20 18.76 8.36
C PRO A 53 -1.82 18.96 7.71
N LEU A 54 -1.34 17.90 7.04
CA LEU A 54 -0.24 18.00 6.08
C LEU A 54 -0.63 18.97 4.97
N LYS A 55 0.14 20.04 4.76
CA LYS A 55 -0.04 20.95 3.62
C LYS A 55 0.51 20.31 2.34
N ALA A 56 -0.30 19.47 1.70
CA ALA A 56 -0.05 18.97 0.35
C ALA A 56 -1.02 19.65 -0.65
N PRO A 57 -0.63 19.86 -1.91
CA PRO A 57 -1.55 20.33 -2.94
C PRO A 57 -2.57 19.25 -3.30
N ASP A 58 -3.76 19.67 -3.71
CA ASP A 58 -4.82 18.75 -4.15
C ASP A 58 -4.40 17.97 -5.42
N ILE A 59 -4.85 16.72 -5.50
CA ILE A 59 -4.65 15.85 -6.66
C ILE A 59 -5.70 16.15 -7.72
N LYS A 60 -5.28 16.70 -8.85
CA LYS A 60 -6.17 17.14 -9.95
C LYS A 60 -6.37 16.11 -11.06
N VAL A 61 -5.72 14.95 -10.96
CA VAL A 61 -5.74 13.90 -11.99
C VAL A 61 -6.72 12.80 -11.63
N LEU A 62 -7.15 12.03 -12.64
CA LEU A 62 -7.90 10.80 -12.44
C LEU A 62 -7.16 9.89 -11.45
N THR A 63 -7.85 9.46 -10.41
CA THR A 63 -7.27 8.69 -9.32
C THR A 63 -8.17 7.51 -8.98
N LEU A 64 -7.58 6.31 -8.94
CA LEU A 64 -8.22 5.08 -8.49
C LEU A 64 -7.63 4.68 -7.12
N GLY A 65 -8.48 4.58 -6.11
CA GLY A 65 -8.17 3.96 -4.82
C GLY A 65 -8.67 2.53 -4.77
N ILE A 66 -7.78 1.57 -4.50
CA ILE A 66 -8.12 0.15 -4.35
C ILE A 66 -7.81 -0.27 -2.91
N TRP A 67 -8.75 -0.92 -2.24
CA TRP A 67 -8.56 -1.44 -0.89
C TRP A 67 -9.14 -2.85 -0.76
N SER A 68 -8.65 -3.62 0.22
CA SER A 68 -9.06 -5.01 0.42
C SER A 68 -9.54 -5.31 1.84
N ASP A 69 -10.54 -6.19 1.94
CA ASP A 69 -11.29 -6.46 3.18
C ASP A 69 -10.50 -7.11 4.33
N ASN A 70 -9.36 -7.73 4.04
CA ASN A 70 -8.48 -8.33 5.06
C ASN A 70 -7.14 -7.56 5.20
N ASP A 71 -7.10 -6.28 4.84
CA ASP A 71 -5.96 -5.41 5.10
C ASP A 71 -5.82 -5.12 6.60
N VAL A 72 -4.63 -5.41 7.15
CA VAL A 72 -4.30 -5.21 8.58
C VAL A 72 -3.42 -3.98 8.83
N PHE A 73 -3.06 -3.24 7.79
CA PHE A 73 -2.17 -2.07 7.84
C PHE A 73 -2.85 -0.77 7.42
N LEU A 74 -3.87 -0.84 6.57
CA LEU A 74 -4.66 0.31 6.11
C LEU A 74 -6.15 0.04 6.35
N THR A 75 -6.85 0.92 7.05
CA THR A 75 -8.31 0.78 7.23
C THR A 75 -9.05 1.26 5.99
N GLU A 76 -10.27 0.75 5.79
CA GLU A 76 -11.12 1.18 4.69
C GLU A 76 -11.45 2.68 4.77
N GLU A 77 -11.71 3.17 5.98
CA GLU A 77 -11.96 4.59 6.24
C GLU A 77 -10.76 5.44 5.80
N GLN A 78 -9.53 5.03 6.12
CA GLN A 78 -8.31 5.74 5.68
C GLN A 78 -8.19 5.79 4.15
N MET A 79 -8.51 4.70 3.45
CA MET A 79 -8.52 4.72 1.99
C MET A 79 -9.60 5.68 1.46
N GLN A 80 -10.84 5.57 1.93
CA GLN A 80 -11.94 6.40 1.44
C GLN A 80 -11.73 7.89 1.74
N SER A 81 -11.19 8.25 2.92
CA SER A 81 -10.84 9.64 3.26
C SER A 81 -9.77 10.24 2.35
N SER A 82 -9.02 9.43 1.59
CA SER A 82 -8.09 9.95 0.58
C SER A 82 -8.81 10.77 -0.50
N ALA A 83 -10.10 10.53 -0.73
CA ALA A 83 -10.93 11.33 -1.64
C ALA A 83 -10.97 12.82 -1.28
N GLU A 84 -10.81 13.18 0.00
CA GLU A 84 -10.78 14.58 0.46
C GLU A 84 -9.58 15.37 -0.13
N HIS A 85 -8.56 14.67 -0.61
CA HIS A 85 -7.37 15.27 -1.20
C HIS A 85 -7.38 15.25 -2.74
N VAL A 86 -8.44 14.72 -3.36
CA VAL A 86 -8.56 14.58 -4.81
C VAL A 86 -9.63 15.53 -5.34
N THR A 87 -9.21 16.54 -6.10
CA THR A 87 -10.11 17.49 -6.80
C THR A 87 -10.35 17.10 -8.26
N GLY A 88 -9.56 16.18 -8.80
CA GLY A 88 -9.88 15.45 -10.05
C GLY A 88 -10.93 14.36 -9.81
N SER A 89 -11.16 13.49 -10.80
CA SER A 89 -12.08 12.36 -10.60
C SER A 89 -11.47 11.31 -9.68
N TRP A 90 -12.27 10.87 -8.70
CA TRP A 90 -11.95 9.80 -7.78
C TRP A 90 -12.83 8.58 -8.05
N ARG A 91 -12.21 7.41 -8.13
CA ARG A 91 -12.88 6.11 -8.16
C ARG A 91 -12.35 5.26 -7.02
N TYR A 92 -13.25 4.61 -6.29
CA TYR A 92 -12.92 3.68 -5.22
C TYR A 92 -13.39 2.28 -5.58
N GLU A 93 -12.53 1.29 -5.38
CA GLU A 93 -12.83 -0.12 -5.59
C GLU A 93 -12.44 -0.94 -4.36
N ARG A 94 -13.39 -1.72 -3.85
CA ARG A 94 -13.18 -2.67 -2.76
C ARG A 94 -12.99 -4.07 -3.34
N VAL A 95 -11.93 -4.76 -2.91
CA VAL A 95 -11.65 -6.15 -3.27
C VAL A 95 -11.89 -7.04 -2.06
N GLU A 96 -12.85 -7.95 -2.17
CA GLU A 96 -13.16 -8.91 -1.11
C GLU A 96 -12.24 -10.13 -1.18
N ASN A 97 -12.05 -10.81 -0.05
CA ASN A 97 -11.19 -12.00 0.07
C ASN A 97 -9.73 -11.75 -0.35
N ALA A 98 -9.21 -10.56 -0.07
CA ALA A 98 -7.81 -10.21 -0.31
C ALA A 98 -7.20 -9.52 0.91
N SER A 99 -5.91 -9.75 1.14
CA SER A 99 -5.12 -9.11 2.18
C SER A 99 -4.43 -7.85 1.67
N HIS A 100 -3.61 -7.23 2.52
CA HIS A 100 -2.78 -6.09 2.14
C HIS A 100 -1.96 -6.29 0.85
N TRP A 101 -1.64 -7.54 0.49
CA TRP A 101 -0.99 -7.88 -0.78
C TRP A 101 -2.01 -8.29 -1.85
N LEU A 102 -3.04 -7.48 -2.07
CA LEU A 102 -4.15 -7.72 -3.01
C LEU A 102 -3.72 -8.13 -4.42
N GLN A 103 -2.58 -7.61 -4.91
CA GLN A 103 -2.01 -7.98 -6.20
C GLN A 103 -1.43 -9.40 -6.26
N LEU A 104 -1.13 -10.00 -5.10
CA LEU A 104 -0.68 -11.39 -4.99
C LEU A 104 -1.88 -12.31 -4.73
N ASP A 105 -2.86 -11.85 -3.96
CA ASP A 105 -4.05 -12.65 -3.63
C ASP A 105 -5.05 -12.74 -4.80
N GLN A 106 -5.22 -11.65 -5.57
CA GLN A 106 -6.15 -11.59 -6.71
C GLN A 106 -5.54 -10.86 -7.92
N PRO A 107 -4.46 -11.40 -8.52
CA PRO A 107 -3.74 -10.73 -9.60
C PRO A 107 -4.64 -10.43 -10.81
N GLU A 108 -5.59 -11.30 -11.17
CA GLU A 108 -6.50 -11.10 -12.29
C GLU A 108 -7.42 -9.89 -12.05
N THR A 109 -8.14 -9.89 -10.93
CA THR A 109 -9.05 -8.80 -10.54
C THR A 109 -8.33 -7.45 -10.53
N ILE A 110 -7.13 -7.41 -9.95
CA ILE A 110 -6.34 -6.17 -9.86
C ILE A 110 -5.88 -5.70 -11.24
N ASN A 111 -5.41 -6.61 -12.10
CA ASN A 111 -5.00 -6.24 -13.44
C ASN A 111 -6.18 -5.74 -14.29
N GLU A 112 -7.36 -6.36 -14.17
CA GLU A 112 -8.57 -5.90 -14.86
C GLU A 112 -8.96 -4.48 -14.43
N LEU A 113 -8.98 -4.19 -13.12
CA LEU A 113 -9.25 -2.85 -12.59
C LEU A 113 -8.25 -1.81 -13.10
N LEU A 114 -6.96 -2.17 -13.16
CA LEU A 114 -5.91 -1.28 -13.65
C LEU A 114 -6.04 -1.01 -15.14
N ILE A 115 -6.29 -2.04 -15.95
CA ILE A 115 -6.48 -1.91 -17.40
C ILE A 115 -7.70 -1.04 -17.69
N ASP A 116 -8.85 -1.35 -17.08
CA ASP A 116 -10.08 -0.57 -17.22
C ASP A 116 -9.87 0.90 -16.81
N PHE A 117 -9.17 1.15 -15.69
CA PHE A 117 -8.85 2.51 -15.29
C PHE A 117 -7.97 3.24 -16.31
N PHE A 118 -6.97 2.57 -16.89
CA PHE A 118 -6.06 3.17 -17.87
C PHE A 118 -6.71 3.41 -19.23
N ASP A 119 -7.54 2.49 -19.71
CA ASP A 119 -8.25 2.62 -20.99
C ASP A 119 -9.29 3.75 -20.94
N ASN A 120 -10.00 3.89 -19.81
CA ASN A 120 -10.98 4.97 -19.64
C ASN A 120 -10.33 6.37 -19.51
N ARG A 121 -9.01 6.49 -19.29
CA ARG A 121 -8.32 7.79 -19.35
C ARG A 121 -8.25 8.37 -20.76
N GLU A 122 -8.24 7.53 -21.79
CA GLU A 122 -8.17 7.99 -23.19
C GLU A 122 -9.51 8.54 -23.69
N ALA A 123 -10.62 8.15 -23.07
CA ALA A 123 -11.97 8.56 -23.46
C ALA A 123 -12.36 9.96 -22.95
N GLU A 124 -11.88 10.37 -21.76
CA GLU A 124 -12.18 11.68 -21.17
C GLU A 124 -11.18 12.79 -21.57
N GLY A 125 -10.08 12.42 -22.23
CA GLY A 125 -9.00 13.33 -22.66
C GLY A 125 -9.07 13.79 -24.12
N LYS A 126 -10.14 13.47 -24.86
CA LYS A 126 -10.43 13.96 -26.23
C LYS A 126 -11.61 14.92 -26.21
#